data_AF-T0Z3K9-F1
#
_entry.id   AF-T0Z3K9-F1
#
_cell.length_a   1.000
_cell.length_b   1.000
_cell.length_c   1.000
_cell.angle_alpha   90.00
_cell.angle_beta   90.00
_cell.angle_gamma   90.00
#
_symmetry.space_group_name_H-M   'P 1'
#
loop_
_entity.id
_entity.type
_entity.pdbx_description
1 polymer ?
#
loop_
_entity_poly.entity_id
_entity_poly.type
_entity_poly.pdbx_seq_one_letter_code
_entity_poly.pdbx_strand_id
1 'polypeptide(L)'
;MVPFKPYFLQEEVPPHPRAVSIQKCFRAPDIDIIGTTQRHLTFFEMMGNFSFGDYFKADAITFAWGLITEGFGLDPERLWVTVHTTDDEAEELWRDLVGVRPERIQRL
;
A
#
# COMPACT_ATOMS: atom_id res chain seq x y z
N MET A 1 -1.89 10.14 -2.65
CA MET A 1 -1.48 10.92 -1.46
C MET A 1 -1.23 12.41 -1.72
N VAL A 2 -0.76 12.84 -2.91
CA VAL A 2 -0.41 14.26 -3.17
C VAL A 2 -1.48 15.27 -2.71
N PRO A 3 -2.78 15.09 -2.97
CA PRO A 3 -3.81 16.03 -2.50
C PRO A 3 -3.96 16.09 -0.98
N PHE A 4 -3.52 15.05 -0.27
CA PHE A 4 -3.63 14.92 1.19
C PHE A 4 -2.35 15.34 1.91
N LYS A 5 -1.33 15.85 1.19
CA LYS A 5 -0.05 16.26 1.78
C LYS A 5 -0.20 17.26 2.95
N PRO A 6 -1.05 18.30 2.87
CA PRO A 6 -1.23 19.23 3.99
C PRO A 6 -1.71 18.55 5.27
N TYR A 7 -2.59 17.54 5.16
CA TYR A 7 -3.10 16.78 6.31
C TYR A 7 -2.02 15.91 6.94
N PHE A 8 -1.18 15.27 6.13
CA PHE A 8 -0.04 14.48 6.64
C PHE A 8 1.03 15.35 7.30
N LEU A 9 1.25 16.56 6.81
CA LEU A 9 2.17 17.53 7.40
C LEU A 9 1.58 18.30 8.60
N GLN A 10 0.30 18.06 8.92
CA GLN A 10 -0.44 18.78 9.97
C GLN A 10 -0.54 20.30 9.72
N GLU A 11 -0.42 20.71 8.45
CA GLU A 11 -0.64 22.11 8.04
C GLU A 11 -2.13 22.45 8.01
N GLU A 12 -2.99 21.45 7.76
CA GLU A 12 -4.44 21.55 7.80
C GLU A 12 -5.06 20.38 8.57
N VAL A 13 -6.23 20.63 9.18
CA VAL A 13 -7.01 19.58 9.84
C VAL A 13 -7.83 18.83 8.78
N PRO A 14 -7.69 17.49 8.67
CA PRO A 14 -8.46 16.73 7.71
C PRO A 14 -9.95 16.72 8.12
N PRO A 15 -10.89 16.75 7.15
CA PRO A 15 -12.33 16.72 7.45
C PRO A 15 -12.78 15.39 8.08
N HIS A 16 -12.02 14.32 7.85
CA HIS A 16 -12.24 12.99 8.41
C HIS A 16 -10.89 12.37 8.79
N PRO A 17 -10.81 11.54 9.86
CA PRO A 17 -9.57 10.90 10.27
C PRO A 17 -9.09 9.80 9.30
N ARG A 18 -9.97 9.35 8.40
CA ARG A 18 -9.71 8.34 7.38
C ARG A 18 -10.25 8.82 6.03
N ALA A 19 -9.59 8.42 4.95
CA ALA A 19 -10.08 8.66 3.59
C ALA A 19 -9.75 7.47 2.66
N VAL A 20 -10.51 7.35 1.58
CA VAL A 20 -10.21 6.45 0.45
C VAL A 20 -10.34 7.24 -0.85
N SER A 21 -9.51 6.93 -1.85
CA SER A 21 -9.66 7.53 -3.18
C SER A 21 -9.13 6.63 -4.30
N ILE A 22 -9.61 6.90 -5.51
CA ILE A 22 -9.06 6.41 -6.77
C ILE A 22 -8.50 7.63 -7.51
N GLN A 23 -7.20 7.84 -7.39
CA GLN A 23 -6.53 9.04 -7.89
C GLN A 23 -6.02 8.82 -9.31
N LYS A 24 -6.38 9.72 -10.23
CA LYS A 24 -5.72 9.82 -11.54
C LYS A 24 -4.27 10.28 -11.35
N CYS A 25 -3.33 9.47 -11.82
CA CYS A 25 -1.90 9.67 -11.67
C CYS A 25 -1.23 9.82 -13.04
N PHE A 26 -0.21 10.68 -13.09
CA PHE A 26 0.66 10.81 -14.25
C PHE A 26 2.12 10.73 -13.83
N ARG A 27 2.90 9.81 -14.44
CA ARG A 27 4.33 9.62 -14.18
C ARG A 27 5.13 9.83 -15.47
N ALA A 28 5.65 11.04 -15.63
CA ALA A 28 6.57 11.38 -16.72
C ALA A 28 7.93 10.65 -16.66
N PRO A 29 8.54 10.39 -15.48
CA PRO A 29 9.85 9.72 -15.43
C PRO A 29 9.88 8.31 -16.00
N ASP A 30 8.72 7.64 -16.10
CA ASP A 30 8.63 6.29 -16.61
C ASP A 30 8.49 6.24 -18.15
N ILE A 31 8.46 7.41 -18.84
CA ILE A 31 8.10 7.54 -20.26
C ILE A 31 8.95 6.67 -21.20
N ASP A 32 10.24 6.53 -20.93
CA ASP A 32 11.17 5.77 -21.78
C ASP A 32 10.98 4.25 -21.65
N ILE A 33 10.34 3.78 -20.56
CA ILE A 33 10.12 2.36 -20.28
C ILE A 33 8.76 1.89 -20.82
N ILE A 34 7.88 2.83 -21.20
CA ILE A 34 6.54 2.52 -21.70
C ILE A 34 6.60 1.69 -22.98
N GLY A 35 5.81 0.61 -23.03
CA GLY A 35 5.82 -0.33 -24.15
C GLY A 35 6.97 -1.34 -24.13
N THR A 36 7.99 -1.17 -23.27
CA THR A 36 9.07 -2.16 -23.09
C THR A 36 8.74 -3.22 -22.04
N THR A 37 7.70 -2.98 -21.22
CA THR A 37 7.25 -3.90 -20.17
C THR A 37 5.72 -3.94 -20.11
N GLN A 38 5.18 -4.94 -19.41
CA GLN A 38 3.73 -5.11 -19.24
C GLN A 38 3.13 -4.33 -18.06
N ARG A 39 3.94 -3.56 -17.30
CA ARG A 39 3.55 -2.99 -16.00
C ARG A 39 3.74 -1.48 -15.86
N HIS A 40 4.35 -0.81 -16.84
CA HIS A 40 4.60 0.62 -16.77
C HIS A 40 3.61 1.38 -17.65
N LEU A 41 3.02 2.44 -17.08
CA LEU A 41 2.04 3.33 -17.70
C LEU A 41 2.41 4.78 -17.40
N THR A 42 2.20 5.72 -18.33
CA THR A 42 2.32 7.16 -18.04
C THR A 42 1.14 7.65 -17.23
N PHE A 43 -0.07 7.30 -17.66
CA PHE A 43 -1.32 7.62 -16.98
C PHE A 43 -1.94 6.35 -16.41
N PHE A 44 -2.34 6.39 -15.15
CA PHE A 44 -2.97 5.26 -14.46
C PHE A 44 -3.81 5.75 -13.28
N GLU A 45 -4.59 4.86 -12.69
CA GLU A 45 -5.38 5.13 -11.49
C GLU A 45 -4.77 4.44 -10.28
N MET A 46 -4.58 5.18 -9.20
CA MET A 46 -4.03 4.69 -7.94
C MET A 46 -5.13 4.63 -6.88
N MET A 47 -5.50 3.42 -6.48
CA MET A 47 -6.38 3.19 -5.34
C MET A 47 -5.58 3.34 -4.04
N GLY A 48 -6.15 3.99 -3.02
CA GLY A 48 -5.51 4.10 -1.72
C GLY A 48 -6.47 4.37 -0.58
N ASN A 49 -6.15 3.81 0.59
CA ASN A 49 -6.71 4.17 1.89
C ASN A 49 -5.69 4.99 2.68
N PHE A 50 -6.16 6.00 3.40
CA PHE A 50 -5.33 6.96 4.11
C PHE A 50 -5.81 7.08 5.57
N SER A 51 -4.84 7.08 6.49
CA SER A 51 -5.04 7.33 7.92
C SER A 51 -4.37 8.64 8.29
N PHE A 52 -5.10 9.54 8.94
CA PHE A 52 -4.57 10.80 9.45
C PHE A 52 -4.50 10.74 10.97
N GLY A 53 -3.52 9.99 11.49
CA GLY A 53 -3.31 9.84 12.94
C GLY A 53 -4.34 8.93 13.63
N ASP A 54 -4.95 8.01 12.90
CA ASP A 54 -6.00 7.13 13.43
C ASP A 54 -5.53 5.66 13.49
N TYR A 55 -5.49 4.92 12.37
CA TYR A 55 -4.91 3.57 12.32
C TYR A 55 -3.45 3.58 11.84
N PHE A 56 -2.69 2.52 12.16
CA PHE A 56 -1.28 2.37 11.80
C PHE A 56 -1.00 1.01 11.13
N LYS A 57 0.18 0.42 11.33
CA LYS A 57 0.65 -0.77 10.58
C LYS A 57 -0.29 -1.97 10.66
N ALA A 58 -0.72 -2.37 11.86
CA ALA A 58 -1.53 -3.58 12.06
C ALA A 58 -2.84 -3.57 11.25
N ASP A 59 -3.61 -2.48 11.36
CA ASP A 59 -4.86 -2.31 10.62
C ASP A 59 -4.61 -2.09 9.13
N ALA A 60 -3.58 -1.31 8.76
CA ALA A 60 -3.24 -1.08 7.36
C ALA A 60 -2.92 -2.39 6.62
N ILE A 61 -2.14 -3.27 7.26
CA ILE A 61 -1.81 -4.61 6.78
C ILE A 61 -3.08 -5.47 6.68
N THR A 62 -3.91 -5.48 7.73
CA THR A 62 -5.15 -6.27 7.76
C THR A 62 -6.12 -5.85 6.67
N PHE A 63 -6.33 -4.54 6.46
CA PHE A 63 -7.21 -4.02 5.41
C PHE A 63 -6.71 -4.39 4.01
N ALA A 64 -5.42 -4.22 3.75
CA ALA A 64 -4.84 -4.58 2.46
C ALA A 64 -4.97 -6.08 2.19
N TRP A 65 -4.63 -6.91 3.17
CA TRP A 65 -4.69 -8.36 3.04
C TRP A 65 -6.11 -8.87 2.83
N GLY A 66 -7.06 -8.41 3.64
CA GLY A 66 -8.48 -8.78 3.51
C GLY A 66 -9.05 -8.36 2.15
N LEU A 67 -8.73 -7.15 1.68
CA LEU A 67 -9.18 -6.72 0.35
C LEU A 67 -8.63 -7.61 -0.77
N ILE A 68 -7.34 -7.96 -0.73
CA ILE A 68 -6.71 -8.77 -1.78
C ILE A 68 -7.22 -10.22 -1.75
N THR A 69 -7.27 -10.84 -0.58
CA THR A 69 -7.53 -12.28 -0.46
C THR A 69 -9.02 -12.61 -0.37
N GLU A 70 -9.80 -11.83 0.37
CA GLU A 70 -11.24 -12.05 0.54
C GLU A 70 -12.05 -11.21 -0.45
N GLY A 71 -11.70 -9.94 -0.62
CA GLY A 71 -12.43 -9.01 -1.50
C GLY A 71 -12.25 -9.35 -2.98
N PHE A 72 -11.01 -9.43 -3.45
CA PHE A 72 -10.68 -9.78 -4.83
C PHE A 72 -10.50 -11.28 -5.06
N GLY A 73 -10.41 -12.09 -4.01
CA GLY A 73 -10.33 -13.55 -4.12
C GLY A 73 -8.97 -14.07 -4.60
N LEU A 74 -7.88 -13.32 -4.41
CA LEU A 74 -6.55 -13.81 -4.81
C LEU A 74 -6.08 -14.88 -3.83
N ASP A 75 -5.52 -15.95 -4.39
CA ASP A 75 -4.91 -17.04 -3.62
C ASP A 75 -3.73 -16.52 -2.75
N PRO A 76 -3.83 -16.57 -1.42
CA PRO A 76 -2.77 -16.17 -0.50
C PRO A 76 -1.42 -16.83 -0.79
N GLU A 77 -1.43 -18.08 -1.25
CA GLU A 77 -0.23 -18.86 -1.54
C GLU A 77 0.53 -18.37 -2.77
N ARG A 78 0.00 -17.40 -3.50
CA ARG A 78 0.67 -16.76 -4.65
C ARG A 78 1.24 -15.39 -4.29
N LEU A 79 0.92 -14.86 -3.12
CA LEU A 79 1.34 -13.53 -2.68
C LEU A 79 2.73 -13.57 -2.06
N TRP A 80 3.41 -12.43 -2.16
CA TRP A 80 4.70 -12.14 -1.56
C TRP A 80 4.60 -10.76 -0.92
N VAL A 81 5.27 -10.56 0.21
CA VAL A 81 5.32 -9.27 0.89
C VAL A 81 6.77 -8.86 1.10
N THR A 82 7.02 -7.56 1.03
CA THR A 82 8.34 -6.99 1.26
C THR A 82 8.24 -5.95 2.37
N VAL A 83 9.18 -5.98 3.29
CA VAL A 83 9.31 -5.00 4.39
C VAL A 83 10.66 -4.30 4.29
N HIS A 84 10.74 -3.08 4.81
CA HIS A 84 12.00 -2.34 4.84
C HIS A 84 13.03 -3.07 5.73
N THR A 85 14.31 -3.01 5.38
CA THR A 85 15.37 -3.76 6.07
C THR A 85 15.46 -3.54 7.58
N THR A 86 15.00 -2.38 8.07
CA THR A 86 15.01 -2.00 9.49
C THR A 86 13.64 -2.05 10.18
N ASP A 87 12.60 -2.53 9.51
CA ASP A 87 11.23 -2.53 10.03
C ASP A 87 10.82 -3.92 10.55
N ASP A 88 11.29 -4.24 11.75
CA ASP A 88 10.99 -5.51 12.42
C ASP A 88 9.50 -5.66 12.74
N GLU A 89 8.85 -4.56 13.15
CA GLU A 89 7.42 -4.54 13.48
C GLU A 89 6.56 -4.96 12.29
N ALA A 90 6.87 -4.49 11.08
CA ALA A 90 6.13 -4.88 9.88
C ALA A 90 6.30 -6.38 9.57
N GLU A 91 7.50 -6.93 9.72
CA GLU A 91 7.73 -8.38 9.54
C GLU A 91 6.92 -9.22 10.52
N GLU A 92 6.97 -8.85 11.80
CA GLU A 92 6.23 -9.54 12.86
C GLU A 92 4.72 -9.50 12.60
N LEU A 93 4.18 -8.35 12.18
CA LEU A 93 2.77 -8.24 11.82
C LEU A 93 2.41 -9.13 10.62
N TRP A 94 3.21 -9.16 9.56
CA TRP A 94 2.93 -10.04 8.43
C TRP A 94 2.97 -11.53 8.81
N ARG A 95 3.94 -11.92 9.64
CA ARG A 95 4.11 -13.30 10.08
C ARG A 95 3.02 -13.74 11.07
N ASP A 96 2.78 -12.94 12.10
CA ASP A 96 2.04 -13.37 13.29
C ASP A 96 0.57 -12.91 13.26
N LEU A 97 0.29 -11.70 12.76
CA LEU A 97 -1.07 -11.17 12.66
C LEU A 97 -1.80 -11.71 11.42
N VAL A 98 -1.12 -11.71 10.26
CA VAL A 98 -1.73 -12.18 9.00
C VAL A 98 -1.47 -13.66 8.74
N GLY A 99 -0.33 -14.20 9.18
CA GLY A 99 0.03 -15.59 8.93
C GLY A 99 0.76 -15.82 7.61
N VAL A 100 1.42 -14.79 7.05
CA VAL A 100 2.25 -14.98 5.85
C VAL A 100 3.46 -15.84 6.20
N ARG A 101 3.71 -16.89 5.39
CA ARG A 101 4.83 -17.80 5.60
C ARG A 101 6.16 -17.03 5.57
N PRO A 102 7.10 -17.25 6.51
CA PRO A 102 8.35 -16.48 6.60
C PRO A 102 9.17 -16.46 5.30
N GLU A 103 9.18 -17.55 4.54
CA GLU A 103 9.88 -17.64 3.25
C GLU A 103 9.30 -16.73 2.14
N ARG A 104 8.12 -16.14 2.36
CA ARG A 104 7.43 -15.19 1.47
C ARG A 104 7.49 -13.74 1.96
N ILE A 105 8.20 -13.49 3.06
CA ILE A 105 8.48 -12.16 3.57
C ILE A 105 9.93 -11.82 3.23
N GLN A 106 10.15 -10.79 2.43
CA GLN A 106 11.50 -10.35 2.04
C GLN A 106 11.84 -8.99 2.63
N ARG A 107 13.07 -8.83 3.10
CA ARG A 107 13.62 -7.53 3.49
C ARG A 107 14.34 -6.89 2.30
N LEU A 108 13.91 -5.68 1.91
CA LEU A 108 14.47 -4.91 0.79
C LEU A 108 14.64 -3.43 1.15
#